data_AF-A0A3B9DSJ4-F1
#
_entry.id   AF-A0A3B9DSJ4-F1
#
_cell.length_a   1.000
_cell.length_b   1.000
_cell.length_c   1.000
_cell.angle_alpha   90.00
_cell.angle_beta   90.00
_cell.angle_gamma   90.00
#
_symmetry.space_group_name_H-M   'P 1'
#
loop_
_entity.id
_entity.type
_entity.pdbx_description
1 polymer ?
#
loop_
_entity_poly.entity_id
_entity_poly.type
_entity_poly.pdbx_seq_one_letter_code
_entity_poly.pdbx_strand_id
1 'polypeptide(L)' 'AVTRDGETIRGRRLNEDTYTVQLIDSEERLRSLVKADLVEYEVSETPVMTPTTLSSDEVADLIGYLLTLRGLP' A
#
# COMPACT_ATOMS: atom_id res chain seq x y z
N ALA A 1 12.23 2.83 3.35
CA ALA A 1 12.94 2.37 4.57
C ALA A 1 14.42 2.29 4.26
N VAL A 2 15.28 2.65 5.21
CA VAL A 2 16.73 2.50 5.10
C VAL A 2 17.19 1.59 6.23
N THR A 3 17.87 0.50 5.91
CA THR A 3 18.42 -0.44 6.90
C THR A 3 19.71 0.13 7.52
N ARG A 4 20.14 -0.43 8.67
CA ARG A 4 21.43 -0.11 9.28
C ARG A 4 22.63 -0.39 8.37
N ASP A 5 22.49 -1.33 7.44
CA ASP A 5 23.51 -1.66 6.44
C ASP A 5 23.48 -0.69 5.23
N GLY A 6 22.60 0.31 5.25
CA GLY A 6 22.47 1.33 4.20
C GLY A 6 21.60 0.93 3.01
N GLU A 7 20.98 -0.25 3.03
CA GLU A 7 20.06 -0.68 1.97
C GLU A 7 18.80 0.19 1.99
N THR A 8 18.49 0.83 0.86
CA THR A 8 17.24 1.57 0.69
C THR A 8 16.19 0.65 0.07
N ILE A 9 15.15 0.35 0.84
CA ILE A 9 14.04 -0.50 0.43
C ILE A 9 12.81 0.38 0.22
N ARG A 10 12.31 0.38 -1.02
CA ARG A 10 11.06 1.04 -1.42
C ARG A 10 10.06 -0.01 -1.89
N GLY A 11 8.81 0.19 -1.54
CA GLY A 11 7.77 -0.77 -1.87
C GLY A 11 6.42 -0.41 -1.27
N ARG A 12 5.44 -1.28 -1.54
CA ARG A 12 4.08 -1.15 -1.02
C ARG A 12 3.94 -1.94 0.26
N ARG A 13 3.60 -1.25 1.36
CA ARG A 13 3.31 -1.90 2.65
C ARG A 13 2.08 -2.80 2.52
N LEU A 14 2.20 -4.02 3.02
CA LEU A 14 1.11 -5.00 3.11
C LEU A 14 0.55 -5.11 4.52
N ASN A 15 1.44 -5.16 5.51
CA ASN A 15 1.07 -5.33 6.91
C ASN A 15 2.08 -4.63 7.81
N GLU A 16 1.66 -4.26 9.01
CA GLU A 16 2.51 -3.65 10.02
C GLU A 16 2.00 -4.01 11.41
N ASP A 17 2.93 -4.45 12.26
CA ASP A 17 2.70 -4.69 13.68
C ASP A 17 3.63 -3.81 14.54
N THR A 18 3.65 -4.04 15.85
CA THR A 18 4.47 -3.28 16.80
C THR A 18 5.97 -3.29 16.44
N TYR A 19 6.48 -4.39 15.88
CA TYR A 19 7.90 -4.62 15.66
C TYR A 19 8.31 -4.77 14.20
N THR A 20 7.39 -5.18 13.32
CA THR A 20 7.71 -5.50 11.93
C THR A 20 6.85 -4.72 10.94
N VAL A 21 7.40 -4.54 9.73
CA VAL A 21 6.68 -4.05 8.56
C VAL A 21 6.91 -5.03 7.42
N GLN A 22 5.82 -5.49 6.80
CA GLN A 22 5.87 -6.29 5.58
C GLN A 22 5.57 -5.41 4.38
N LEU A 23 6.39 -5.51 3.34
CA LEU A 23 6.19 -4.79 2.08
C LEU A 23 6.51 -5.67 0.87
N ILE A 24 5.93 -5.34 -0.28
CA ILE A 24 6.39 -5.84 -1.58
C ILE A 24 7.32 -4.78 -2.15
N ASP A 25 8.57 -5.16 -2.43
CA ASP A 25 9.57 -4.25 -3.01
C ASP A 25 9.39 -4.08 -4.53
N SER A 26 10.24 -3.24 -5.14
CA SER A 26 10.21 -2.98 -6.59
C SER A 26 10.53 -4.20 -7.46
N GLU A 27 11.09 -5.26 -6.88
CA GLU A 27 11.37 -6.53 -7.55
C GLU A 27 10.25 -7.56 -7.29
N GLU A 28 9.09 -7.10 -6.81
CA GLU A 28 7.92 -7.91 -6.44
C GLU A 28 8.19 -8.93 -5.34
N ARG A 29 9.25 -8.75 -4.54
CA ARG A 29 9.58 -9.67 -3.45
C ARG A 29 8.87 -9.23 -2.18
N LEU A 30 8.32 -10.20 -1.46
CA LEU A 30 7.85 -9.98 -0.10
C LEU A 30 9.06 -9.81 0.84
N ARG A 31 9.16 -8.64 1.47
CA ARG A 31 10.20 -8.30 2.44
C ARG A 31 9.55 -8.08 3.81
N SER A 32 10.09 -8.74 4.83
CA SER A 32 9.71 -8.51 6.23
C SER A 32 10.84 -7.78 6.92
N LEU A 33 10.57 -6.55 7.36
CA LEU A 33 11.57 -5.65 7.95
C LEU A 33 11.34 -5.52 9.45
N VAL A 34 12.39 -5.70 10.24
CA VAL A 34 12.36 -5.42 11.68
C VAL A 34 12.61 -3.94 11.89
N LYS A 35 11.67 -3.22 12.54
CA LYS A 35 11.74 -1.77 12.72
C LYS A 35 12.99 -1.33 13.49
N ALA A 36 13.44 -2.15 14.45
CA ALA A 36 14.65 -1.88 15.21
C ALA A 36 15.90 -1.81 14.33
N ASP A 37 15.93 -2.51 13.18
CA ASP A 37 17.07 -2.55 12.26
C ASP A 37 16.98 -1.50 11.14
N LEU A 38 15.99 -0.61 11.21
CA LEU A 38 15.84 0.52 10.29
C LEU A 38 16.44 1.77 10.92
N VAL A 39 17.23 2.48 10.11
CA VAL A 39 17.68 3.84 10.43
C VAL A 39 16.58 4.84 10.12
N GLU A 40 15.80 4.57 9.08
CA GLU A 40 14.71 5.42 8.63
C GLU A 40 13.53 4.59 8.12
N TYR A 41 12.33 5.00 8.51
CA TYR A 41 11.08 4.45 8.02
C TYR A 41 10.07 5.57 7.79
N GLU A 42 9.60 5.69 6.56
CA GLU A 42 8.63 6.71 6.14
C GLU A 42 7.51 6.02 5.35
N VAL A 43 6.28 6.48 5.60
CA VAL A 43 5.09 6.10 4.82
C VAL A 43 4.73 7.31 3.97
N SER A 44 4.73 7.14 2.64
CA SER A 44 4.36 8.23 1.75
C SER A 44 2.90 8.61 1.93
N GLU A 45 2.65 9.90 2.13
CA GLU A 45 1.29 10.47 2.13
C GLU A 45 0.81 10.79 0.71
N THR A 46 1.69 10.69 -0.29
CA THR A 46 1.37 10.97 -1.68
C THR A 46 0.55 9.82 -2.28
N PRO A 47 -0.66 10.08 -2.79
CA PRO A 47 -1.44 9.08 -3.49
C PRO A 47 -0.68 8.57 -4.72
N VAL A 48 -0.63 7.25 -4.88
CA VAL A 48 -0.02 6.62 -6.08
C VAL A 48 -0.92 6.73 -7.32
N MET A 49 -2.20 7.06 -7.13
CA MET A 49 -3.17 7.27 -8.20
C MET A 49 -3.60 8.74 -8.23
N THR A 50 -3.69 9.30 -9.43
CA THR A 50 -4.24 10.64 -9.66
C THR A 50 -5.76 10.61 -9.45
N PRO A 51 -6.37 11.64 -8.82
CA PRO A 51 -7.81 11.73 -8.75
C PRO A 51 -8.43 11.86 -10.15
N THR A 52 -9.65 11.36 -10.29
CA THR A 52 -10.50 11.58 -11.47
C THR A 52 -11.80 12.25 -11.05
N THR A 53 -12.48 12.87 -12.01
CA THR A 53 -13.81 13.47 -11.81
C THR A 53 -14.84 12.57 -12.49
N LEU A 54 -15.92 12.27 -11.77
CA LEU A 54 -17.05 11.49 -12.27
C LEU A 54 -18.31 12.36 -12.23
N SER A 55 -19.17 12.20 -13.24
CA SER A 55 -20.54 12.71 -13.20
C SER A 55 -21.40 11.91 -12.21
N SER A 56 -22.57 12.45 -11.85
CA SER A 56 -23.49 11.76 -10.93
C SER A 56 -23.92 10.38 -11.44
N ASP A 57 -24.10 10.23 -12.76
CA ASP A 57 -24.50 8.97 -13.38
C ASP A 57 -23.37 7.94 -13.31
N GLU A 58 -22.12 8.34 -13.60
CA GLU A 58 -20.95 7.46 -13.48
C GLU A 58 -20.69 7.03 -12.03
N VAL A 59 -20.98 7.90 -11.05
CA VAL A 59 -20.93 7.54 -9.62
C VAL A 59 -21.98 6.48 -9.30
N ALA A 60 -23.20 6.62 -9.83
CA ALA A 60 -24.27 5.63 -9.63
C ALA A 60 -23.89 4.27 -10.22
N ASP A 61 -23.31 4.25 -11.43
CA ASP A 61 -22.82 3.03 -12.08
C ASP A 61 -21.69 2.36 -11.29
N LEU A 62 -20.71 3.15 -10.80
CA LEU A 62 -19.61 2.63 -9.98
C LEU A 62 -20.14 2.01 -8.68
N ILE A 63 -21.07 2.67 -7.99
CA ILE A 63 -21.70 2.12 -6.78
C ILE A 63 -22.43 0.81 -7.11
N GLY A 64 -23.21 0.80 -8.21
CA GLY A 64 -23.89 -0.40 -8.69
C GLY A 64 -22.92 -1.57 -8.89
N TYR A 65 -21.81 -1.33 -9.58
CA TYR A 65 -20.76 -2.32 -9.79
C TYR A 65 -20.15 -2.82 -8.46
N LEU A 66 -19.75 -1.92 -7.56
CA LEU A 66 -19.14 -2.29 -6.28
C LEU A 66 -20.07 -3.13 -5.40
N LEU A 67 -21.39 -2.93 -5.48
CA LEU A 67 -22.37 -3.76 -4.78
C LEU A 67 -22.40 -5.19 -5.31
N THR A 68 -22.13 -5.42 -6.60
CA THR A 68 -22.02 -6.77 -7.17
C THR A 68 -20.78 -7.53 -6.70
N LEU A 69 -19.71 -6.83 -6.27
CA LEU A 69 -18.45 -7.43 -5.86
C LEU A 69 -18.47 -8.06 -4.47
N ARG A 70 -19.56 -7.94 -3.71
CA ARG A 70 -19.64 -8.47 -2.33
C ARG A 70 -19.71 -10.01 -2.24
N GLY A 71 -19.65 -10.71 -3.38
CA GLY A 71 -19.83 -12.15 -3.46
C GLY A 71 -21.29 -12.56 -3.23
N LEU A 72 -21.72 -13.66 -3.86
CA LEU A 72 -22.97 -14.31 -3.46
C LEU A 72 -22.73 -15.01 -2.11
N PRO A 73 -23.72 -14.98 -1.19
CA PRO A 73 -23.62 -15.68 0.10
C PRO A 73 -23.43 -17.19 -0.06
#